data_AF-A0A9D8BRE0-F1
#
_entry.id   AF-A0A9D8BRE0-F1
#
_cell.length_a   1.000
_cell.length_b   1.000
_cell.length_c   1.000
_cell.angle_alpha   90.00
_cell.angle_beta   90.00
_cell.angle_gamma   90.00
#
_symmetry.space_group_name_H-M   'P 1'
#
loop_
_entity.id
_entity.type
_entity.pdbx_description
1 polymer ?
#
loop_
_entity_poly.entity_id
_entity_poly.type
_entity_poly.pdbx_seq_one_letter_code
_entity_poly.pdbx_strand_id
1 'polypeptide(L)'
;MALLTIEALNKSSPLSGSLPEDASELSLDALLQFTDDFWQYMEAEEISTMWLENFVGESPQERLLMLELLMKSAHARLLGVARLEIALAAPEIMRFLAEKLGDFRSSQAARLLEILLDHPDSAIRRAAACSLNRWNERNPSGASDADDAASAVHFYHAQMATDEWEGQYSLVYAVRSADGQIKFFVTLLDRWDRGIVDCWGCVRYSEQEYDKMLESMAADLADLRQRDIAKHTALTLLTKAMELNAQRKHPLPLEFCVWLHLFENEQFEPDPKVPKFGEDCDICHKPLETGPRRAPWVFGNMVVCNRCCDRTLHCPNCSEQTSLAECLLRCDPGNRHVIKCPGCSHSLEMPT
;
A
#
# COMPACT_ATOMS: atom_id res chain seq x y z
N MET A 1 16.22 23.65 -17.00
CA MET A 1 15.22 23.33 -15.95
C MET A 1 13.93 22.84 -16.56
N ALA A 2 13.09 23.69 -17.19
CA ALA A 2 11.91 23.21 -17.92
C ALA A 2 12.26 22.17 -19.00
N LEU A 3 13.38 22.37 -19.72
CA LEU A 3 13.95 21.38 -20.65
C LEU A 3 14.28 20.02 -20.01
N LEU A 4 14.75 19.97 -18.76
CA LEU A 4 15.05 18.70 -18.08
C LEU A 4 13.77 17.99 -17.63
N THR A 5 12.77 18.75 -17.16
CA THR A 5 11.43 18.22 -16.89
C THR A 5 10.81 17.67 -18.17
N ILE A 6 10.90 18.40 -19.27
CA ILE A 6 10.39 17.98 -20.58
C ILE A 6 11.14 16.76 -21.11
N GLU A 7 12.47 16.70 -20.98
CA GLU A 7 13.25 15.52 -21.36
C GLU A 7 12.90 14.30 -20.49
N ALA A 8 12.69 14.48 -19.18
CA ALA A 8 12.27 13.41 -18.29
C ALA A 8 10.84 12.92 -18.63
N LEU A 9 9.91 13.85 -18.89
CA LEU A 9 8.54 13.56 -19.35
C LEU A 9 8.52 12.90 -20.73
N ASN A 10 9.42 13.31 -21.63
CA ASN A 10 9.51 12.76 -22.99
C ASN A 10 10.16 11.36 -23.00
N LYS A 11 11.13 11.09 -22.12
CA LYS A 11 11.70 9.75 -21.95
C LYS A 11 10.71 8.74 -21.39
N SER A 12 9.71 9.20 -20.63
CA SER A 12 8.72 8.37 -19.94
C SER A 12 7.34 8.32 -20.65
N SER A 13 7.13 9.14 -21.68
CA SER A 13 5.85 9.21 -22.39
C SER A 13 5.70 8.10 -23.46
N PRO A 14 4.57 7.36 -23.50
CA PRO A 14 4.23 6.47 -24.61
C PRO A 14 3.83 7.23 -25.89
N LEU A 15 3.58 8.54 -25.78
CA LEU A 15 3.42 9.46 -26.90
C LEU A 15 4.81 9.96 -27.33
N SER A 16 5.64 9.09 -27.90
CA SER A 16 6.90 9.47 -28.54
C SER A 16 6.63 10.21 -29.87
N GLY A 17 5.87 11.30 -29.80
CA GLY A 17 5.89 12.33 -30.82
C GLY A 17 7.13 13.16 -30.55
N SER A 18 8.06 13.20 -31.51
CA SER A 18 9.24 14.08 -31.45
C SER A 18 8.83 15.47 -30.96
N LEU A 19 9.39 15.91 -29.84
CA LEU A 19 9.40 17.33 -29.48
C LEU A 19 9.79 18.12 -30.72
N PRO A 20 9.20 19.30 -30.97
CA PRO A 20 9.74 20.21 -31.97
C PRO A 20 11.25 20.34 -31.72
N GLU A 21 12.09 20.14 -32.73
CA GLU A 21 13.56 20.17 -32.60
C GLU A 21 14.07 21.49 -31.98
N ASP A 22 13.21 22.52 -31.92
CA ASP A 22 13.44 23.83 -31.33
C ASP A 22 12.81 24.03 -29.93
N ALA A 23 12.82 23.02 -29.04
CA ALA A 23 12.31 23.15 -27.67
C ALA A 23 13.03 24.24 -26.83
N SER A 24 14.19 24.74 -27.29
CA SER A 24 14.90 25.88 -26.68
C SER A 24 14.23 27.23 -26.87
N GLU A 25 13.22 27.36 -27.74
CA GLU A 25 12.54 28.63 -28.03
C GLU A 25 11.12 28.76 -27.43
N LEU A 26 10.62 27.73 -26.74
CA LEU A 26 9.29 27.79 -26.14
C LEU A 26 9.26 28.76 -24.96
N SER A 27 8.28 29.69 -25.00
CA SER A 27 8.03 30.60 -23.87
C SER A 27 7.61 29.81 -22.62
N LEU A 28 7.87 30.37 -21.43
CA LEU A 28 7.44 29.74 -20.17
C LEU A 28 5.92 29.45 -20.16
N ASP A 29 5.11 30.35 -20.73
CA ASP A 29 3.66 30.17 -20.82
C ASP A 29 3.28 29.01 -21.75
N ALA A 30 3.97 28.85 -22.89
CA ALA A 30 3.76 27.71 -23.78
C ALA A 30 4.15 26.39 -23.12
N LEU A 31 5.21 26.40 -22.31
CA LEU A 31 5.62 25.23 -21.53
C LEU A 31 4.63 24.88 -20.43
N LEU A 32 4.11 25.88 -19.71
CA LEU A 32 3.08 25.67 -18.69
C LEU A 32 1.79 25.12 -19.32
N GLN A 33 1.36 25.68 -20.45
CA GLN A 33 0.21 25.18 -21.19
C GLN A 33 0.43 23.75 -21.67
N PHE A 34 1.60 23.44 -22.24
CA PHE A 34 1.94 22.08 -22.65
C PHE A 34 1.91 21.11 -21.46
N THR A 35 2.47 21.49 -20.31
CA THR A 35 2.41 20.63 -19.12
C THR A 35 0.98 20.43 -18.66
N ASP A 36 0.16 21.49 -18.60
CA ASP A 36 -1.23 21.37 -18.20
C ASP A 36 -2.02 20.47 -19.17
N ASP A 37 -1.81 20.62 -20.48
CA ASP A 37 -2.43 19.77 -21.50
C ASP A 37 -1.96 18.31 -21.37
N PHE A 38 -0.66 18.08 -21.14
CA PHE A 38 -0.09 16.74 -20.97
C PHE A 38 -0.75 15.99 -19.80
N TRP A 39 -0.86 16.65 -18.64
CA TRP A 39 -1.46 16.04 -17.44
C TRP A 39 -2.96 15.80 -17.56
N GLN A 40 -3.65 16.58 -18.39
CA GLN A 40 -5.08 16.38 -18.66
C GLN A 40 -5.38 15.04 -19.36
N TYR A 41 -4.40 14.39 -19.99
CA TYR A 41 -4.58 13.08 -20.62
C TYR A 41 -4.10 11.90 -19.78
N MET A 42 -3.57 12.13 -18.58
CA MET A 42 -3.11 11.08 -17.68
C MET A 42 -4.04 10.95 -16.47
N GLU A 43 -4.26 9.71 -16.04
CA GLU A 43 -4.92 9.40 -14.78
C GLU A 43 -4.00 9.72 -13.59
N ALA A 44 -4.57 9.98 -12.41
CA ALA A 44 -3.80 10.33 -11.21
C ALA A 44 -2.76 9.26 -10.84
N GLU A 45 -3.09 7.98 -11.06
CA GLU A 45 -2.20 6.84 -10.84
C GLU A 45 -1.04 6.84 -11.82
N GLU A 46 -1.27 7.11 -13.10
CA GLU A 46 -0.20 7.18 -14.11
C GLU A 46 0.79 8.29 -13.78
N ILE A 47 0.28 9.47 -13.38
CA ILE A 47 1.11 10.60 -12.97
C ILE A 47 1.95 10.22 -11.75
N SER A 48 1.34 9.55 -10.77
CA SER A 48 2.01 9.18 -9.52
C SER A 48 3.04 8.07 -9.72
N THR A 49 2.74 7.06 -10.54
CA THR A 49 3.70 6.01 -10.92
C THR A 49 4.87 6.61 -11.70
N MET A 50 4.59 7.48 -12.67
CA MET A 50 5.65 8.17 -13.41
C MET A 50 6.51 9.03 -12.48
N TRP A 51 5.91 9.70 -11.48
CA TRP A 51 6.66 10.42 -10.44
C TRP A 51 7.57 9.49 -9.64
N LEU A 52 7.03 8.37 -9.18
CA LEU A 52 7.75 7.36 -8.42
C LEU A 52 8.97 6.81 -9.17
N GLU A 53 8.79 6.45 -10.43
CA GLU A 53 9.83 5.84 -11.26
C GLU A 53 10.94 6.81 -11.67
N ASN A 54 10.60 8.09 -11.91
CA ASN A 54 11.53 9.03 -12.55
C ASN A 54 12.11 10.07 -11.59
N PHE A 55 11.47 10.35 -10.45
CA PHE A 55 11.87 11.47 -9.60
C PHE A 55 12.20 11.11 -8.17
N VAL A 56 11.70 10.00 -7.62
CA VAL A 56 11.95 9.65 -6.20
C VAL A 56 13.42 9.41 -5.89
N GLY A 57 14.22 8.99 -6.87
CA GLY A 57 15.68 8.85 -6.75
C GLY A 57 16.46 10.17 -6.74
N GLU A 58 15.83 11.28 -7.11
CA GLU A 58 16.46 12.60 -7.20
C GLU A 58 16.57 13.28 -5.83
N SER A 59 17.44 14.29 -5.72
CA SER A 59 17.59 15.03 -4.47
C SER A 59 16.30 15.77 -4.07
N PRO A 60 16.04 15.98 -2.76
CA PRO A 60 14.88 16.77 -2.32
C PRO A 60 14.80 18.16 -2.96
N GLN A 61 15.94 18.80 -3.24
CA GLN A 61 15.99 20.11 -3.89
C GLN A 61 15.52 20.03 -5.34
N GLU A 62 15.95 19.02 -6.10
CA GLU A 62 15.53 18.80 -7.49
C GLU A 62 14.03 18.46 -7.56
N ARG A 63 13.57 17.56 -6.69
CA ARG A 63 12.14 17.23 -6.59
C ARG A 63 11.30 18.45 -6.22
N LEU A 64 11.74 19.27 -5.26
CA LEU A 64 11.04 20.50 -4.89
C LEU A 64 10.88 21.45 -6.09
N LEU A 65 11.93 21.64 -6.89
CA LEU A 65 11.86 22.47 -8.11
C LEU A 65 10.85 21.90 -9.12
N MET A 66 10.77 20.57 -9.26
CA MET A 66 9.78 19.93 -10.12
C MET A 66 8.36 20.13 -9.57
N LEU A 67 8.16 19.96 -8.26
CA LEU A 67 6.86 20.19 -7.60
C LEU A 67 6.39 21.63 -7.73
N GLU A 68 7.29 22.60 -7.58
CA GLU A 68 7.00 24.02 -7.77
C GLU A 68 6.51 24.35 -9.18
N LEU A 69 6.97 23.59 -10.19
CA LEU A 69 6.51 23.71 -11.57
C LEU A 69 5.17 23.00 -11.76
N LEU A 70 5.08 21.73 -11.36
CA LEU A 70 3.91 20.87 -11.58
C LEU A 70 2.68 21.39 -10.84
N MET A 71 2.83 21.80 -9.58
CA MET A 71 1.70 22.16 -8.73
C MET A 71 1.25 23.62 -8.90
N LYS A 72 1.68 24.33 -9.96
CA LYS A 72 1.22 25.71 -10.23
C LYS A 72 -0.26 25.77 -10.54
N SER A 73 -0.77 24.85 -11.35
CA SER A 73 -2.19 24.79 -11.75
C SER A 73 -3.10 24.16 -10.69
N ALA A 74 -2.53 23.59 -9.61
CA ALA A 74 -3.26 22.96 -8.51
C ALA A 74 -4.29 21.90 -8.97
N HIS A 75 -3.95 21.14 -10.01
CA HIS A 75 -4.82 20.13 -10.60
C HIS A 75 -4.98 18.90 -9.68
N ALA A 76 -6.22 18.45 -9.43
CA ALA A 76 -6.51 17.39 -8.45
C ALA A 76 -5.71 16.09 -8.68
N ARG A 77 -5.44 15.72 -9.94
CA ARG A 77 -4.64 14.54 -10.28
C ARG A 77 -3.20 14.55 -9.77
N LEU A 78 -2.66 15.72 -9.41
CA LEU A 78 -1.34 15.85 -8.79
C LEU A 78 -1.34 15.53 -7.29
N LEU A 79 -2.49 15.30 -6.67
CA LEU A 79 -2.57 14.97 -5.25
C LEU A 79 -1.98 13.60 -4.92
N GLY A 80 -1.93 12.67 -5.90
CA GLY A 80 -1.19 11.41 -5.75
C GLY A 80 0.31 11.65 -5.60
N VAL A 81 0.89 12.58 -6.36
CA VAL A 81 2.29 13.02 -6.19
C VAL A 81 2.52 13.63 -4.82
N ALA A 82 1.63 14.52 -4.38
CA ALA A 82 1.72 15.12 -3.04
C ALA A 82 1.72 14.06 -1.93
N ARG A 83 0.88 13.02 -2.06
CA ARG A 83 0.82 11.90 -1.13
C ARG A 83 2.13 11.11 -1.08
N LEU A 84 2.72 10.79 -2.22
CA LEU A 84 4.02 10.11 -2.30
C LEU A 84 5.10 10.92 -1.57
N GLU A 85 5.13 12.23 -1.80
CA GLU A 85 6.10 13.12 -1.18
C GLU A 85 5.92 13.29 0.33
N ILE A 86 4.68 13.27 0.81
CA ILE A 86 4.38 13.22 2.25
C ILE A 86 4.90 11.91 2.86
N ALA A 87 4.75 10.77 2.16
CA ALA A 87 5.27 9.49 2.62
C ALA A 87 6.82 9.45 2.68
N LEU A 88 7.49 10.16 1.78
CA LEU A 88 8.96 10.31 1.76
C LEU A 88 9.48 11.26 2.85
N ALA A 89 8.63 12.14 3.37
CA ALA A 89 8.89 12.98 4.54
C ALA A 89 10.13 13.89 4.46
N ALA A 90 10.45 14.44 3.28
CA ALA A 90 11.48 15.47 3.15
C ALA A 90 10.98 16.82 3.71
N PRO A 91 11.63 17.42 4.74
CA PRO A 91 11.08 18.58 5.46
C PRO A 91 10.78 19.80 4.59
N GLU A 92 11.64 20.11 3.62
CA GLU A 92 11.48 21.22 2.68
C GLU A 92 10.27 21.01 1.75
N ILE A 93 10.08 19.79 1.25
CA ILE A 93 8.95 19.43 0.39
C ILE A 93 7.66 19.41 1.21
N MET A 94 7.67 18.83 2.40
CA MET A 94 6.50 18.83 3.28
C MET A 94 6.04 20.25 3.65
N ARG A 95 6.99 21.18 3.88
CA ARG A 95 6.65 22.59 4.10
C ARG A 95 6.00 23.21 2.85
N PHE A 96 6.59 22.98 1.68
CA PHE A 96 6.02 23.44 0.41
C PHE A 96 4.59 22.88 0.21
N LEU A 97 4.38 21.59 0.41
CA LEU A 97 3.06 20.95 0.28
C LEU A 97 2.07 21.50 1.31
N ALA A 98 2.48 21.68 2.56
CA ALA A 98 1.65 22.27 3.61
C ALA A 98 1.18 23.68 3.23
N GLU A 99 1.96 24.45 2.47
CA GLU A 99 1.57 25.77 1.97
C GLU A 99 0.72 25.68 0.69
N LYS A 100 1.01 24.71 -0.18
CA LYS A 100 0.45 24.65 -1.54
C LYS A 100 -0.89 23.92 -1.62
N LEU A 101 -1.13 22.92 -0.77
CA LEU A 101 -2.35 22.12 -0.79
C LEU A 101 -3.63 22.95 -0.54
N GLY A 102 -3.53 24.12 0.10
CA GLY A 102 -4.67 25.04 0.27
C GLY A 102 -5.18 25.68 -1.02
N ASP A 103 -4.46 25.52 -2.14
CA ASP A 103 -4.87 25.99 -3.47
C ASP A 103 -5.75 25.00 -4.22
N PHE A 104 -5.80 23.74 -3.78
CA PHE A 104 -6.59 22.69 -4.42
C PHE A 104 -8.05 22.75 -3.96
N ARG A 105 -8.99 22.36 -4.83
CA ARG A 105 -10.43 22.32 -4.49
C ARG A 105 -10.95 20.94 -4.05
N SER A 106 -10.15 19.89 -4.21
CA SER A 106 -10.53 18.51 -3.86
C SER A 106 -10.52 18.29 -2.34
N SER A 107 -11.44 17.47 -1.86
CA SER A 107 -11.47 16.98 -0.47
C SER A 107 -10.22 16.17 -0.09
N GLN A 108 -9.54 15.55 -1.05
CA GLN A 108 -8.28 14.84 -0.82
C GLN A 108 -7.17 15.78 -0.34
N ALA A 109 -7.14 17.03 -0.84
CA ALA A 109 -6.15 18.01 -0.40
C ALA A 109 -6.32 18.37 1.08
N ALA A 110 -7.56 18.49 1.56
CA ALA A 110 -7.86 18.71 2.97
C ALA A 110 -7.34 17.57 3.85
N ARG A 111 -7.54 16.31 3.43
CA ARG A 111 -7.01 15.14 4.15
C ARG A 111 -5.50 15.10 4.20
N LEU A 112 -4.83 15.43 3.10
CA LEU A 112 -3.36 15.53 3.10
C LEU A 112 -2.86 16.64 4.04
N LEU A 113 -3.60 17.77 4.13
CA LEU A 113 -3.32 18.81 5.12
C LEU A 113 -3.53 18.33 6.55
N GLU A 114 -4.58 17.54 6.82
CA GLU A 114 -4.83 16.94 8.14
C GLU A 114 -3.68 16.03 8.57
N ILE A 115 -3.17 15.19 7.68
CA ILE A 115 -1.98 14.36 7.95
C ILE A 115 -0.78 15.24 8.36
N LEU A 116 -0.60 16.39 7.69
CA LEU A 116 0.49 17.31 7.99
C LEU A 116 0.31 18.10 9.31
N LEU A 117 -0.90 18.12 9.88
CA LEU A 117 -1.14 18.72 11.20
C LEU A 117 -0.50 17.92 12.34
N ASP A 118 -0.30 16.61 12.15
CA ASP A 118 0.32 15.74 13.15
C ASP A 118 1.86 15.69 13.04
N HIS A 119 2.43 16.44 12.09
CA HIS A 119 3.87 16.43 11.83
C HIS A 119 4.69 16.98 13.02
N PRO A 120 5.85 16.41 13.38
CA PRO A 120 6.66 16.88 14.53
C PRO A 120 7.22 18.31 14.39
N ASP A 121 7.48 18.79 13.17
CA ASP A 121 7.92 20.18 12.92
C ASP A 121 6.76 21.19 13.03
N SER A 122 6.89 22.14 13.97
CA SER A 122 5.94 23.22 14.21
C SER A 122 5.75 24.18 13.03
N ALA A 123 6.75 24.36 12.16
CA ALA A 123 6.63 25.19 10.96
C ALA A 123 5.65 24.54 9.97
N ILE A 124 5.77 23.24 9.76
CA ILE A 124 4.91 22.45 8.86
C ILE A 124 3.48 22.43 9.40
N ARG A 125 3.28 22.16 10.70
CA ARG A 125 1.94 22.19 11.32
C ARG A 125 1.25 23.55 11.16
N ARG A 126 1.98 24.65 11.37
CA ARG A 126 1.42 26.00 11.22
C ARG A 126 1.04 26.30 9.76
N ALA A 127 1.89 25.93 8.81
CA ALA A 127 1.60 26.09 7.39
C ALA A 127 0.34 25.28 6.99
N ALA A 128 0.27 24.02 7.43
CA ALA A 128 -0.85 23.13 7.15
C ALA A 128 -2.17 23.68 7.74
N ALA A 129 -2.15 24.15 8.99
CA ALA A 129 -3.33 24.77 9.62
C ALA A 129 -3.81 26.03 8.88
N CYS A 130 -2.88 26.91 8.48
CA CYS A 130 -3.21 28.09 7.68
C CYS A 130 -3.81 27.70 6.32
N SER A 131 -3.22 26.71 5.63
CA SER A 131 -3.73 26.23 4.35
C SER A 131 -5.07 25.52 4.45
N LEU A 132 -5.31 24.75 5.52
CA LEU A 132 -6.59 24.10 5.77
C LEU A 132 -7.70 25.13 6.02
N ASN A 133 -7.40 26.20 6.77
CA ASN A 133 -8.34 27.31 6.93
C ASN A 133 -8.66 27.99 5.59
N ARG A 134 -7.63 28.29 4.77
CA ARG A 134 -7.84 28.84 3.42
C ARG A 134 -8.65 27.90 2.52
N TRP A 135 -8.42 26.61 2.62
CA TRP A 135 -9.18 25.59 1.90
C TRP A 135 -10.66 25.61 2.32
N ASN A 136 -10.94 25.63 3.63
CA ASN A 136 -12.30 25.72 4.17
C ASN A 136 -13.03 27.00 3.74
N GLU A 137 -12.34 28.14 3.76
CA GLU A 137 -12.89 29.43 3.30
C GLU A 137 -13.28 29.41 1.81
N ARG A 138 -12.49 28.72 0.98
CA ARG A 138 -12.75 28.57 -0.46
C ARG A 138 -13.81 27.51 -0.79
N ASN A 139 -14.05 26.56 0.12
CA ASN A 139 -15.00 25.46 -0.05
C ASN A 139 -16.06 25.41 1.08
N PRO A 140 -16.81 26.50 1.33
CA PRO A 140 -17.71 26.61 2.49
C PRO A 140 -18.91 25.66 2.46
N SER A 141 -19.27 25.15 1.28
CA SER A 141 -20.40 24.23 1.07
C SER A 141 -19.97 22.75 1.05
N GLY A 142 -18.72 22.45 1.38
CA GLY A 142 -18.07 21.18 1.08
C GLY A 142 -17.29 21.24 -0.25
N ALA A 143 -16.37 20.31 -0.44
CA ALA A 143 -15.53 20.24 -1.63
C ALA A 143 -16.38 20.08 -2.90
N SER A 144 -16.00 20.79 -3.96
CA SER A 144 -16.50 20.50 -5.30
C SER A 144 -15.69 19.34 -5.87
N ASP A 145 -16.04 18.12 -5.46
CA ASP A 145 -15.51 16.86 -5.99
C ASP A 145 -16.00 16.61 -7.44
N ALA A 146 -16.32 17.68 -8.20
CA ALA A 146 -16.79 17.59 -9.58
C ALA A 146 -15.71 17.04 -10.53
N ASP A 147 -14.43 17.29 -10.25
CA ASP A 147 -13.32 16.60 -10.93
C ASP A 147 -13.19 15.14 -10.47
N ASP A 148 -13.52 14.82 -9.21
CA ASP A 148 -13.57 13.44 -8.70
C ASP A 148 -14.78 12.67 -9.28
N ALA A 149 -15.85 13.34 -9.70
CA ALA A 149 -17.00 12.71 -10.34
C ALA A 149 -16.64 12.11 -11.72
N ALA A 150 -15.69 12.71 -12.45
CA ALA A 150 -15.13 12.12 -13.67
C ALA A 150 -14.24 10.90 -13.35
N SER A 151 -13.66 10.87 -12.16
CA SER A 151 -12.90 9.74 -11.61
C SER A 151 -13.76 8.84 -10.71
N ALA A 152 -15.09 8.90 -10.82
CA ALA A 152 -15.97 8.03 -10.05
C ALA A 152 -15.65 6.57 -10.42
N VAL A 153 -15.06 5.87 -9.46
CA VAL A 153 -14.74 4.46 -9.57
C VAL A 153 -15.73 3.65 -8.74
N HIS A 154 -16.04 2.45 -9.23
CA HIS A 154 -16.89 1.51 -8.51
C HIS A 154 -16.14 0.21 -8.32
N PHE A 155 -16.31 -0.41 -7.15
CA PHE A 155 -15.76 -1.74 -6.89
C PHE A 155 -16.16 -2.70 -8.01
N TYR A 156 -15.17 -3.38 -8.58
CA TYR A 156 -15.36 -4.33 -9.66
C TYR A 156 -15.11 -5.74 -9.19
N HIS A 157 -13.93 -5.99 -8.61
CA HIS A 157 -13.49 -7.34 -8.27
C HIS A 157 -12.44 -7.33 -7.16
N ALA A 158 -12.39 -8.39 -6.37
CA ALA A 158 -11.27 -8.68 -5.50
C ALA A 158 -11.01 -10.19 -5.43
N GLN A 159 -9.74 -10.56 -5.46
CA GLN A 159 -9.28 -11.94 -5.36
C GLN A 159 -8.09 -12.02 -4.41
N MET A 160 -8.02 -13.12 -3.67
CA MET A 160 -6.91 -13.37 -2.77
C MET A 160 -6.29 -14.74 -3.05
N ALA A 161 -4.97 -14.75 -3.22
CA ALA A 161 -4.15 -15.95 -3.14
C ALA A 161 -3.51 -16.02 -1.73
N THR A 162 -3.54 -17.19 -1.11
CA THR A 162 -3.01 -17.38 0.24
C THR A 162 -1.90 -18.42 0.26
N ASP A 163 -0.75 -18.06 0.80
CA ASP A 163 0.22 -19.02 1.34
C ASP A 163 -0.07 -19.21 2.84
N GLU A 164 -0.80 -20.28 3.17
CA GLU A 164 -1.20 -20.57 4.55
C GLU A 164 0.00 -20.85 5.46
N TRP A 165 1.14 -21.30 4.90
CA TRP A 165 2.33 -21.65 5.66
C TRP A 165 3.17 -20.43 6.00
N GLU A 166 3.36 -19.53 5.04
CA GLU A 166 4.13 -18.31 5.25
C GLU A 166 3.29 -17.18 5.87
N GLY A 167 1.96 -17.34 5.91
CA GLY A 167 1.03 -16.29 6.33
C GLY A 167 1.08 -15.05 5.44
N GLN A 168 1.46 -15.28 4.18
CA GLN A 168 1.50 -14.27 3.14
C GLN A 168 0.21 -14.33 2.31
N TYR A 169 -0.28 -13.16 1.94
CA TYR A 169 -1.43 -13.03 1.06
C TYR A 169 -1.06 -12.16 -0.13
N SER A 170 -1.49 -12.56 -1.33
CA SER A 170 -1.54 -11.68 -2.48
C SER A 170 -2.99 -11.28 -2.69
N LEU A 171 -3.28 -9.98 -2.61
CA LEU A 171 -4.61 -9.42 -2.75
C LEU A 171 -4.69 -8.59 -4.03
N VAL A 172 -5.54 -9.00 -4.95
CA VAL A 172 -5.96 -8.18 -6.10
C VAL A 172 -7.19 -7.38 -5.69
N TYR A 173 -7.16 -6.07 -5.89
CA TYR A 173 -8.32 -5.18 -5.75
C TYR A 173 -8.49 -4.36 -7.02
N ALA A 174 -9.67 -4.45 -7.62
CA ALA A 174 -9.99 -3.80 -8.89
C ALA A 174 -11.26 -2.97 -8.79
N VAL A 175 -11.21 -1.83 -9.46
CA VAL A 175 -12.33 -0.91 -9.63
C VAL A 175 -12.55 -0.62 -11.10
N ARG A 176 -13.78 -0.27 -11.45
CA ARG A 176 -14.16 0.16 -12.81
C ARG A 176 -14.42 1.66 -12.80
N SER A 177 -13.76 2.40 -13.68
CA SER A 177 -13.99 3.82 -13.90
C SER A 177 -15.23 4.07 -14.75
N ALA A 178 -15.72 5.31 -14.76
CA ALA A 178 -16.92 5.72 -15.49
C ALA A 178 -16.84 5.48 -17.01
N ASP A 179 -15.64 5.49 -17.60
CA ASP A 179 -15.37 5.17 -19.00
C ASP A 179 -15.34 3.65 -19.29
N GLY A 180 -15.60 2.81 -18.28
CA GLY A 180 -15.64 1.36 -18.38
C GLY A 180 -14.28 0.67 -18.27
N GLN A 181 -13.19 1.42 -18.15
CA GLN A 181 -11.86 0.87 -17.93
C GLN A 181 -11.71 0.31 -16.52
N ILE A 182 -10.81 -0.66 -16.36
CA ILE A 182 -10.48 -1.26 -15.08
C ILE A 182 -9.15 -0.70 -14.59
N LYS A 183 -9.14 -0.29 -13.33
CA LYS A 183 -7.94 0.02 -12.56
C LYS A 183 -7.79 -1.06 -11.50
N PHE A 184 -6.60 -1.61 -11.33
CA PHE A 184 -6.36 -2.61 -10.30
C PHE A 184 -4.98 -2.48 -9.70
N PHE A 185 -4.84 -2.99 -8.48
CA PHE A 185 -3.55 -3.19 -7.86
C PHE A 185 -3.51 -4.56 -7.17
N VAL A 186 -2.30 -5.08 -7.06
CA VAL A 186 -1.97 -6.31 -6.34
C VAL A 186 -1.10 -5.90 -5.17
N THR A 187 -1.49 -6.32 -3.96
CA THR A 187 -0.75 -6.04 -2.73
C THR A 187 -0.29 -7.33 -2.07
N LEU A 188 0.98 -7.38 -1.71
CA LEU A 188 1.53 -8.44 -0.88
C LEU A 188 1.38 -8.07 0.59
N LEU A 189 0.71 -8.93 1.35
CA LEU A 189 0.44 -8.77 2.77
C LEU A 189 1.22 -9.83 3.56
N ASP A 190 1.95 -9.41 4.57
CA ASP A 190 2.50 -10.23 5.64
C ASP A 190 1.66 -10.01 6.90
N ARG A 191 0.94 -11.07 7.31
CA ARG A 191 0.02 -10.98 8.44
C ARG A 191 0.73 -10.93 9.80
N TRP A 192 2.00 -11.31 9.87
CA TRP A 192 2.69 -11.52 11.15
C TRP A 192 3.33 -10.26 11.67
N ASP A 193 4.11 -9.59 10.82
CA ASP A 193 5.01 -8.52 11.25
C ASP A 193 4.82 -7.26 10.43
N ARG A 194 4.92 -7.37 9.09
CA ARG A 194 5.08 -6.17 8.27
C ARG A 194 3.78 -5.48 7.88
N GLY A 195 2.66 -6.20 7.76
CA GLY A 195 1.45 -5.66 7.15
C GLY A 195 1.58 -5.68 5.63
N ILE A 196 1.46 -4.52 4.98
CA ILE A 196 1.71 -4.37 3.55
C ILE A 196 3.21 -4.38 3.30
N VAL A 197 3.64 -5.29 2.43
CA VAL A 197 5.05 -5.53 2.09
C VAL A 197 5.42 -4.92 0.75
N ASP A 198 4.52 -5.04 -0.23
CA ASP A 198 4.75 -4.61 -1.61
C ASP A 198 3.41 -4.33 -2.30
N CYS A 199 3.44 -3.55 -3.37
CA CYS A 199 2.28 -3.27 -4.19
C CYS A 199 2.69 -2.94 -5.63
N TRP A 200 1.90 -3.37 -6.59
CA TRP A 200 1.98 -2.91 -7.97
C TRP A 200 0.59 -2.85 -8.56
N GLY A 201 0.42 -2.18 -9.69
CA GLY A 201 -0.90 -2.10 -10.31
C GLY A 201 -0.85 -1.50 -11.68
N CYS A 202 -2.02 -1.44 -12.32
CA CYS A 202 -2.15 -0.86 -13.63
C CYS A 202 -3.52 -0.21 -13.80
N VAL A 203 -3.58 0.73 -14.75
CA VAL A 203 -4.81 1.41 -15.15
C VAL A 203 -5.14 1.09 -16.60
N ARG A 204 -6.35 1.45 -17.03
CA ARG A 204 -6.79 1.37 -18.44
C ARG A 204 -6.83 -0.04 -19.02
N TYR A 205 -7.16 -1.01 -18.18
CA TYR A 205 -7.39 -2.37 -18.64
C TYR A 205 -8.81 -2.49 -19.18
N SER A 206 -8.95 -3.05 -20.38
CA SER A 206 -10.23 -3.62 -20.77
C SER A 206 -10.55 -4.85 -19.91
N GLU A 207 -11.83 -5.21 -19.87
CA GLU A 207 -12.29 -6.43 -19.17
C GLU A 207 -11.55 -7.68 -19.66
N GLN A 208 -11.34 -7.81 -20.97
CA GLN A 208 -10.62 -8.93 -21.55
C GLN A 208 -9.13 -8.97 -21.15
N GLU A 209 -8.46 -7.82 -21.10
CA GLU A 209 -7.07 -7.75 -20.65
C GLU A 209 -6.94 -8.09 -19.17
N TYR A 210 -7.90 -7.63 -18.37
CA TYR A 210 -7.94 -7.91 -16.94
C TYR A 210 -8.17 -9.40 -16.66
N ASP A 211 -9.12 -10.04 -17.37
CA ASP A 211 -9.37 -11.47 -17.23
C ASP A 211 -8.15 -12.30 -17.62
N LYS A 212 -7.48 -11.97 -18.73
CA LYS A 212 -6.22 -12.63 -19.14
C LYS A 212 -5.11 -12.46 -18.11
N MET A 213 -5.03 -11.29 -17.47
CA MET A 213 -4.06 -11.03 -16.41
C MET A 213 -4.35 -11.90 -15.19
N LEU A 214 -5.62 -12.02 -14.76
CA LEU A 214 -6.02 -12.93 -13.68
C LEU A 214 -5.71 -14.40 -14.02
N GLU A 215 -5.98 -14.84 -15.26
CA GLU A 215 -5.61 -16.18 -15.72
C GLU A 215 -4.11 -16.44 -15.65
N SER A 216 -3.29 -15.46 -16.06
CA SER A 216 -1.83 -15.54 -15.98
C SER A 216 -1.34 -15.61 -14.54
N MET A 217 -1.84 -14.73 -13.66
CA MET A 217 -1.51 -14.76 -12.23
C MET A 217 -1.93 -16.08 -11.60
N ALA A 218 -3.09 -16.62 -11.99
CA ALA A 218 -3.58 -17.88 -11.46
C ALA A 218 -2.69 -19.06 -11.85
N ALA A 219 -2.12 -19.02 -13.06
CA ALA A 219 -1.15 -20.01 -13.53
C ALA A 219 0.18 -19.91 -12.78
N ASP A 220 0.68 -18.69 -12.54
CA ASP A 220 1.94 -18.46 -11.83
C ASP A 220 1.84 -18.83 -10.33
N LEU A 221 0.63 -18.75 -9.76
CA LEU A 221 0.33 -19.06 -8.36
C LEU A 221 -0.48 -20.37 -8.21
N ALA A 222 -0.30 -21.33 -9.12
CA ALA A 222 -1.11 -22.56 -9.15
C ALA A 222 -1.03 -23.40 -7.87
N ASP A 223 0.09 -23.30 -7.13
CA ASP A 223 0.29 -23.99 -5.84
C ASP A 223 -0.40 -23.27 -4.67
N LEU A 224 -0.83 -22.02 -4.84
CA LEU A 224 -1.51 -21.25 -3.82
C LEU A 224 -3.02 -21.39 -3.93
N ARG A 225 -3.68 -21.33 -2.78
CA ARG A 225 -5.14 -21.32 -2.73
C ARG A 225 -5.66 -19.95 -3.14
N GLN A 226 -6.28 -19.89 -4.31
CA GLN A 226 -6.89 -18.67 -4.85
C GLN A 226 -8.40 -18.71 -4.66
N ARG A 227 -8.99 -17.54 -4.36
CA ARG A 227 -10.43 -17.39 -4.26
C ARG A 227 -10.84 -15.94 -4.48
N ASP A 228 -11.99 -15.75 -5.09
CA ASP A 228 -12.65 -14.46 -5.11
C ASP A 228 -13.15 -14.13 -3.70
N ILE A 229 -13.04 -12.86 -3.32
CA ILE A 229 -13.47 -12.38 -2.02
C ILE A 229 -14.38 -11.16 -2.17
N ALA A 230 -15.24 -10.96 -1.17
CA ALA A 230 -16.12 -9.81 -1.16
C ALA A 230 -15.33 -8.50 -0.90
N LYS A 231 -15.86 -7.38 -1.40
CA LYS A 231 -15.30 -6.03 -1.19
C LYS A 231 -14.91 -5.77 0.27
N HIS A 232 -15.85 -5.98 1.20
CA HIS A 232 -15.63 -5.70 2.62
C HIS A 232 -14.51 -6.57 3.23
N THR A 233 -14.36 -7.83 2.78
CA THR A 233 -13.24 -8.69 3.18
C THR A 233 -11.90 -8.12 2.70
N ALA A 234 -11.83 -7.68 1.43
CA ALA A 234 -10.63 -7.06 0.86
C ALA A 234 -10.24 -5.77 1.60
N LEU A 235 -11.22 -4.88 1.86
CA LEU A 235 -11.00 -3.65 2.62
C LEU A 235 -10.55 -3.94 4.06
N THR A 236 -11.14 -4.94 4.72
CA THR A 236 -10.73 -5.35 6.07
C THR A 236 -9.28 -5.85 6.10
N LEU A 237 -8.85 -6.60 5.08
CA LEU A 237 -7.47 -7.06 4.94
C LEU A 237 -6.50 -5.89 4.79
N LEU A 238 -6.80 -4.95 3.88
CA LEU A 238 -5.98 -3.76 3.65
C LEU A 238 -5.87 -2.89 4.90
N THR A 239 -6.99 -2.59 5.56
CA THR A 239 -7.00 -1.77 6.79
C THR A 239 -6.19 -2.42 7.90
N LYS A 240 -6.40 -3.72 8.19
CA LYS A 240 -5.62 -4.43 9.23
C LYS A 240 -4.13 -4.50 8.90
N ALA A 241 -3.78 -4.65 7.62
CA ALA A 241 -2.38 -4.65 7.20
C ALA A 241 -1.75 -3.27 7.41
N MET A 242 -2.43 -2.18 7.02
CA MET A 242 -1.98 -0.80 7.27
C MET A 242 -1.85 -0.48 8.76
N GLU A 243 -2.81 -0.93 9.59
CA GLU A 243 -2.74 -0.80 11.04
C GLU A 243 -1.51 -1.52 11.60
N LEU A 244 -1.19 -2.71 11.08
CA LEU A 244 0.01 -3.44 11.47
C LEU A 244 1.30 -2.70 11.07
N ASN A 245 1.38 -2.16 9.84
CA ASN A 245 2.49 -1.28 9.42
C ASN A 245 2.69 -0.15 10.44
N ALA A 246 1.62 0.57 10.78
CA ALA A 246 1.67 1.69 11.72
C ALA A 246 2.08 1.25 13.13
N GLN A 247 1.47 0.19 13.66
CA GLN A 247 1.79 -0.37 14.98
C GLN A 247 3.26 -0.77 15.10
N ARG A 248 3.80 -1.38 14.04
CA ARG A 248 5.18 -1.91 13.98
C ARG A 248 6.19 -0.90 13.47
N LYS A 249 5.73 0.29 13.07
CA LYS A 249 6.54 1.37 12.48
C LYS A 249 7.25 0.92 11.18
N HIS A 250 6.61 0.04 10.42
CA HIS A 250 7.02 -0.25 9.06
C HIS A 250 6.40 0.80 8.12
N PRO A 251 7.18 1.50 7.29
CA PRO A 251 6.61 2.40 6.29
C PRO A 251 5.78 1.59 5.29
N LEU A 252 4.72 2.21 4.77
CA LEU A 252 4.00 1.66 3.62
C LEU A 252 4.89 1.74 2.36
N PRO A 253 4.85 0.75 1.46
CA PRO A 253 5.47 0.87 0.14
C PRO A 253 4.94 2.10 -0.60
N LEU A 254 5.81 2.81 -1.31
CA LEU A 254 5.42 4.02 -2.04
C LEU A 254 4.46 3.69 -3.18
N GLU A 255 4.66 2.53 -3.80
CA GLU A 255 3.80 1.97 -4.82
C GLU A 255 2.36 1.80 -4.29
N PHE A 256 2.20 1.38 -3.03
CA PHE A 256 0.89 1.25 -2.39
C PHE A 256 0.22 2.62 -2.20
N CYS A 257 0.99 3.66 -1.87
CA CYS A 257 0.47 5.02 -1.69
C CYS A 257 -0.18 5.59 -2.96
N VAL A 258 0.23 5.13 -4.15
CA VAL A 258 -0.42 5.49 -5.43
C VAL A 258 -1.90 5.08 -5.43
N TRP A 259 -2.18 3.88 -4.95
CA TRP A 259 -3.49 3.23 -5.08
C TRP A 259 -4.45 3.52 -3.91
N LEU A 260 -3.94 4.06 -2.80
CA LEU A 260 -4.69 4.23 -1.56
C LEU A 260 -6.00 5.04 -1.75
N HIS A 261 -6.00 6.00 -2.67
CA HIS A 261 -7.17 6.85 -2.95
C HIS A 261 -8.36 6.07 -3.55
N LEU A 262 -8.15 4.87 -4.11
CA LEU A 262 -9.21 4.04 -4.70
C LEU A 262 -10.15 3.43 -3.65
N PHE A 263 -9.75 3.40 -2.37
CA PHE A 263 -10.55 2.77 -1.33
C PHE A 263 -10.51 3.47 0.03
N GLU A 264 -9.65 4.47 0.26
CA GLU A 264 -9.52 5.15 1.56
C GLU A 264 -10.82 5.79 2.07
N ASN A 265 -11.76 6.08 1.17
CA ASN A 265 -13.04 6.72 1.47
C ASN A 265 -14.20 5.74 1.61
N GLU A 266 -13.93 4.45 1.43
CA GLU A 266 -14.95 3.42 1.50
C GLU A 266 -15.36 3.18 2.95
N GLN A 267 -16.67 3.31 3.21
CA GLN A 267 -17.24 2.91 4.48
C GLN A 267 -17.63 1.44 4.41
N PHE A 268 -17.17 0.65 5.37
CA PHE A 268 -17.47 -0.78 5.42
C PHE A 268 -17.51 -1.30 6.85
N GLU A 269 -18.25 -2.39 7.06
CA GLU A 269 -18.22 -3.15 8.30
C GLU A 269 -17.06 -4.16 8.25
N PRO A 270 -16.18 -4.21 9.27
CA PRO A 270 -15.07 -5.16 9.30
C PRO A 270 -15.55 -6.62 9.22
N ASP A 271 -14.94 -7.41 8.33
CA ASP A 271 -15.24 -8.84 8.21
C ASP A 271 -14.61 -9.61 9.39
N PRO A 272 -15.42 -10.22 10.27
CA PRO A 272 -14.90 -10.97 11.43
C PRO A 272 -14.17 -12.26 11.01
N LYS A 273 -14.32 -12.72 9.76
CA LYS A 273 -13.65 -13.92 9.25
C LYS A 273 -12.21 -13.64 8.79
N VAL A 274 -11.81 -12.37 8.68
CA VAL A 274 -10.44 -12.02 8.31
C VAL A 274 -9.49 -12.37 9.45
N PRO A 275 -8.41 -13.13 9.17
CA PRO A 275 -7.40 -13.50 10.16
C PRO A 275 -6.88 -12.31 10.96
N LYS A 276 -6.39 -12.57 12.16
CA LYS A 276 -5.74 -11.55 12.98
C LYS A 276 -4.38 -11.19 12.36
N PHE A 277 -4.06 -9.91 12.39
CA PHE A 277 -2.75 -9.37 11.99
C PHE A 277 -1.96 -9.06 13.26
N GLY A 278 -0.63 -9.24 13.22
CA GLY A 278 0.23 -8.92 14.35
C GLY A 278 0.06 -9.86 15.55
N GLU A 279 -0.11 -11.16 15.30
CA GLU A 279 -0.25 -12.15 16.37
C GLU A 279 1.04 -12.29 17.20
N ASP A 280 0.87 -12.67 18.48
CA ASP A 280 1.98 -13.02 19.35
C ASP A 280 2.16 -14.54 19.34
N CYS A 281 3.37 -15.01 19.61
CA CYS A 281 3.66 -16.43 19.79
C CYS A 281 2.83 -17.00 20.95
N ASP A 282 2.08 -18.08 20.71
CA ASP A 282 1.24 -18.71 21.74
C ASP A 282 2.04 -19.31 22.91
N ILE A 283 3.35 -19.48 22.75
CA ILE A 283 4.25 -20.05 23.77
C ILE A 283 4.94 -18.97 24.59
N CYS A 284 5.67 -18.05 23.94
CA CYS A 284 6.45 -17.04 24.66
C CYS A 284 5.79 -15.66 24.73
N HIS A 285 4.60 -15.50 24.13
CA HIS A 285 3.83 -14.26 24.08
C HIS A 285 4.60 -13.05 23.52
N LYS A 286 5.67 -13.31 22.76
CA LYS A 286 6.39 -12.28 22.03
C LYS A 286 5.75 -12.10 20.66
N PRO A 287 5.76 -10.87 20.13
CA PRO A 287 5.46 -10.62 18.74
C PRO A 287 6.10 -11.60 17.77
N LEU A 288 5.31 -12.05 16.80
CA LEU A 288 5.85 -12.77 15.67
C LEU A 288 6.58 -11.80 14.73
N GLU A 289 7.73 -12.22 14.24
CA GLU A 289 8.57 -11.47 13.31
C GLU A 289 8.76 -12.32 12.06
N THR A 290 8.70 -11.70 10.89
CA THR A 290 8.88 -12.38 9.61
C THR A 290 10.26 -12.05 9.06
N GLY A 291 10.96 -13.07 8.57
CA GLY A 291 12.25 -12.90 7.93
C GLY A 291 12.59 -14.09 7.05
N PRO A 292 13.66 -14.01 6.23
CA PRO A 292 13.98 -15.01 5.20
C PRO A 292 14.27 -16.42 5.74
N ARG A 293 14.35 -16.59 7.07
CA ARG A 293 14.46 -17.89 7.76
C ARG A 293 13.60 -17.95 9.04
N ARG A 294 12.60 -17.07 9.15
CA ARG A 294 11.90 -16.81 10.42
C ARG A 294 10.37 -16.82 10.32
N ALA A 295 9.78 -17.39 9.26
CA ALA A 295 8.31 -17.53 9.19
C ALA A 295 7.78 -18.31 10.42
N PRO A 296 6.80 -17.76 11.16
CA PRO A 296 6.15 -18.47 12.26
C PRO A 296 5.57 -19.81 11.81
N TRP A 297 5.52 -20.78 12.71
CA TRP A 297 4.91 -22.07 12.43
C TRP A 297 3.44 -22.05 12.84
N VAL A 298 2.56 -22.49 11.95
CA VAL A 298 1.13 -22.60 12.19
C VAL A 298 0.76 -24.06 12.42
N PHE A 299 0.21 -24.37 13.59
CA PHE A 299 -0.26 -25.69 13.99
C PHE A 299 -1.76 -25.62 14.33
N GLY A 300 -2.60 -25.83 13.32
CA GLY A 300 -4.05 -25.64 13.46
C GLY A 300 -4.39 -24.18 13.76
N ASN A 301 -4.81 -23.88 14.99
CA ASN A 301 -5.12 -22.53 15.45
C ASN A 301 -4.02 -21.91 16.32
N MET A 302 -2.88 -22.58 16.46
CA MET A 302 -1.76 -22.10 17.25
C MET A 302 -0.66 -21.58 16.33
N VAL A 303 -0.04 -20.46 16.69
CA VAL A 303 1.07 -19.87 15.97
C VAL A 303 2.27 -19.73 16.90
N VAL A 304 3.40 -20.30 16.49
CA VAL A 304 4.59 -20.42 17.33
C VAL A 304 5.80 -19.83 16.60
N CYS A 305 6.55 -18.96 17.28
CA CYS A 305 7.78 -18.39 16.71
C CYS A 305 8.87 -19.47 16.56
N ASN A 306 9.77 -19.29 15.58
CA ASN A 306 10.85 -20.24 15.32
C ASN A 306 11.68 -20.59 16.57
N ARG A 307 12.00 -19.61 17.41
CA ARG A 307 12.76 -19.84 18.64
C ARG A 307 12.06 -20.80 19.60
N CYS A 308 10.73 -20.74 19.70
CA CYS A 308 9.96 -21.67 20.51
C CYS A 308 9.89 -23.03 19.84
N CYS A 309 9.68 -23.09 18.53
CA CYS A 309 9.68 -24.34 17.74
C CYS A 309 10.99 -25.13 17.88
N ASP A 310 12.13 -24.43 17.89
CA ASP A 310 13.47 -25.03 18.02
C ASP A 310 13.81 -25.44 19.45
N ARG A 311 12.97 -25.12 20.45
CA ARG A 311 13.22 -25.48 21.85
C ARG A 311 13.23 -27.00 21.99
N THR A 312 14.34 -27.55 22.47
CA THR A 312 14.47 -28.97 22.77
C THR A 312 13.65 -29.32 24.01
N LEU A 313 12.84 -30.37 23.89
CA LEU A 313 12.08 -30.99 24.97
C LEU A 313 12.69 -32.34 25.30
N HIS A 314 12.69 -32.68 26.60
CA HIS A 314 13.10 -33.99 27.09
C HIS A 314 11.86 -34.77 27.52
N CYS A 315 11.66 -35.96 26.95
CA CYS A 315 10.57 -36.83 27.38
C CYS A 315 10.94 -37.53 28.70
N PRO A 316 10.16 -37.36 29.79
CA PRO A 316 10.46 -38.02 31.06
C PRO A 316 10.25 -39.54 31.02
N ASN A 317 9.53 -40.06 30.01
CA ASN A 317 9.21 -41.48 29.90
C ASN A 317 10.25 -42.29 29.09
N CYS A 318 10.75 -41.75 27.98
CA CYS A 318 11.72 -42.45 27.12
C CYS A 318 13.09 -41.76 27.02
N SER A 319 13.28 -40.62 27.68
CA SER A 319 14.51 -39.80 27.65
C SER A 319 14.92 -39.26 26.28
N GLU A 320 14.05 -39.37 25.27
CA GLU A 320 14.28 -38.81 23.93
C GLU A 320 14.32 -37.28 23.97
N GLN A 321 15.22 -36.71 23.16
CA GLN A 321 15.30 -35.28 22.87
C GLN A 321 14.63 -35.00 21.54
N THR A 322 13.71 -34.05 21.51
CA THR A 322 12.93 -33.71 20.31
C THR A 322 12.66 -32.21 20.30
N SER A 323 12.45 -31.61 19.13
CA SER A 323 12.05 -30.21 19.06
C SER A 323 10.57 -30.04 19.41
N LEU A 324 10.19 -28.85 19.87
CA LEU A 324 8.79 -28.51 20.07
C LEU A 324 8.00 -28.69 18.75
N ALA A 325 8.58 -28.28 17.61
CA ALA A 325 7.97 -28.44 16.30
C ALA A 325 7.61 -29.90 15.96
N GLU A 326 8.55 -30.83 16.17
CA GLU A 326 8.30 -32.27 15.92
C GLU A 326 7.17 -32.81 16.79
N CYS A 327 7.08 -32.35 18.03
CA CYS A 327 6.00 -32.77 18.90
C CYS A 327 4.66 -32.16 18.49
N LEU A 328 4.64 -30.90 18.04
CA LEU A 328 3.44 -30.20 17.57
C LEU A 328 2.89 -30.78 16.27
N LEU A 329 3.75 -31.24 15.35
CA LEU A 329 3.34 -31.95 14.13
C LEU A 329 2.56 -33.25 14.43
N ARG A 330 2.71 -33.82 15.62
CA ARG A 330 2.00 -35.04 16.06
C ARG A 330 0.80 -34.77 16.94
N CYS A 331 0.52 -33.51 17.26
CA CYS A 331 -0.64 -33.13 18.05
C CYS A 331 -1.90 -33.20 17.19
N ASP A 332 -2.99 -33.64 17.81
CA ASP A 332 -4.30 -33.57 17.19
C ASP A 332 -4.70 -32.08 17.07
N PRO A 333 -5.07 -31.58 15.87
CA PRO A 333 -5.46 -30.18 15.66
C PRO A 333 -6.53 -29.66 16.62
N GLY A 334 -7.32 -30.57 17.22
CA GLY A 334 -8.35 -30.24 18.20
C GLY A 334 -7.87 -30.05 19.65
N ASN A 335 -6.64 -30.44 20.01
CA ASN A 335 -6.22 -30.56 21.41
C ASN A 335 -5.00 -29.69 21.74
N ARG A 336 -5.25 -28.38 21.93
CA ARG A 336 -4.24 -27.30 22.04
C ARG A 336 -3.24 -27.40 23.21
N HIS A 337 -3.43 -28.34 24.14
CA HIS A 337 -2.69 -28.35 25.40
C HIS A 337 -1.87 -29.61 25.65
N VAL A 338 -1.95 -30.63 24.77
CA VAL A 338 -1.29 -31.91 24.99
C VAL A 338 -0.32 -32.20 23.87
N ILE A 339 0.95 -31.89 24.13
CA ILE A 339 2.04 -32.22 23.24
C ILE A 339 2.42 -33.69 23.43
N LYS A 340 2.67 -34.44 22.36
CA LYS A 340 3.07 -35.86 22.47
C LYS A 340 4.51 -36.08 22.04
N CYS A 341 5.27 -36.81 22.87
CA CYS A 341 6.61 -37.26 22.53
C CYS A 341 6.57 -38.18 21.28
N PRO A 342 7.45 -37.97 20.28
CA PRO A 342 7.46 -38.77 19.06
C PRO A 342 7.85 -40.24 19.27
N GLY A 343 8.73 -40.58 20.22
CA GLY A 343 9.16 -41.97 20.42
C GLY A 343 8.20 -42.82 21.25
N CYS A 344 7.51 -42.25 22.24
CA CYS A 344 6.65 -43.04 23.15
C CYS A 344 5.21 -42.54 23.28
N SER A 345 4.82 -41.47 22.58
CA SER A 345 3.49 -40.85 22.65
C SER A 345 3.07 -40.33 24.04
N HIS A 346 4.00 -40.29 25.00
CA HIS A 346 3.76 -39.72 26.32
C HIS A 346 3.43 -38.22 26.20
N SER A 347 2.46 -37.76 27.00
CA SER A 347 2.07 -36.35 27.05
C SER A 347 3.16 -35.52 27.72
N LEU A 348 3.60 -34.46 27.06
CA LEU A 348 4.58 -33.50 27.54
C LEU A 348 3.85 -32.22 27.98
N GLU A 349 4.28 -31.63 29.10
CA GLU A 349 3.80 -30.32 29.51
C GLU A 349 4.31 -29.25 28.54
N MET A 350 3.42 -28.34 28.15
CA MET A 350 3.80 -27.18 27.35
C MET A 350 4.81 -26.33 28.12
N PRO A 351 5.96 -25.99 27.53
CA PRO A 351 6.88 -25.08 28.16
C PRO A 351 6.22 -23.71 28.32
N THR A 352 6.02 -23.27 29.57
CA THR A 352 5.67 -21.88 29.89
C THR A 352 6.83 -20.93 29.65
#